data_AF-A0A852LAP5-F1
#
_entry.id   AF-A0A852LAP5-F1
#
_cell.length_a   1.000
_cell.length_b   1.000
_cell.length_c   1.000
_cell.angle_alpha   90.00
_cell.angle_beta   90.00
_cell.angle_gamma   90.00
#
_symmetry.space_group_name_H-M   'P 1'
#
loop_
_entity.id
_entity.type
_entity.pdbx_description
1 polymer ?
#
loop_
_entity_poly.entity_id
_entity_poly.type
_entity_poly.pdbx_seq_one_letter_code
_entity_poly.pdbx_strand_id
1 'polypeptide(L)' 'ENFLQKTSVPFATNSFDAFISSNTWNVSSYVRLMKKLEKIHPEASKDRIVNAVLQVRKNNKGVLSGLSINTIVERTSNIL' A
#
# COMPACT_ATOMS: atom_id res chain seq x y z
N GLU A 1 29.79 -17.63 -29.31
CA GLU A 1 30.13 -17.00 -28.02
C GLU A 1 28.91 -16.34 -27.41
N ASN A 2 28.75 -16.60 -26.11
CA ASN A 2 27.86 -16.04 -25.09
C ASN A 2 26.47 -15.47 -25.43
N PHE A 3 25.48 -16.27 -25.04
CA PHE A 3 24.14 -15.88 -24.64
C PHE A 3 24.16 -14.65 -23.71
N LEU A 4 23.51 -13.56 -24.14
CA LEU A 4 23.11 -12.47 -23.26
C LEU A 4 22.04 -13.00 -22.30
N GLN A 5 22.50 -13.35 -21.10
CA GLN A 5 21.66 -13.75 -19.98
C GLN A 5 20.81 -12.54 -19.57
N LYS A 6 19.61 -12.45 -20.13
CA LYS A 6 18.55 -11.55 -19.67
C LYS A 6 17.88 -12.20 -18.47
N THR A 7 18.61 -12.36 -17.38
CA THR A 7 18.06 -12.69 -16.06
C THR A 7 17.50 -11.40 -15.45
N SER A 8 16.37 -10.94 -16.00
CA SER A 8 15.47 -10.07 -15.23
C SER A 8 14.82 -10.98 -14.20
N VAL A 9 15.47 -11.05 -13.03
CA VAL A 9 14.97 -11.66 -11.80
C VAL A 9 13.44 -11.51 -11.72
N PRO A 10 12.70 -12.58 -11.42
CA PRO A 10 11.31 -12.44 -11.07
C PRO A 10 11.31 -11.70 -9.73
N PHE A 11 11.14 -10.38 -9.78
CA PHE A 11 10.85 -9.59 -8.59
C PHE A 11 9.52 -10.15 -8.10
N ALA A 12 9.60 -11.12 -7.18
CA ALA A 12 8.49 -11.51 -6.33
C ALA A 12 7.98 -10.20 -5.75
N THR A 13 6.91 -9.71 -6.35
CA THR A 13 6.47 -8.33 -6.21
C THR A 13 5.78 -8.30 -4.88
N ASN A 14 6.56 -8.15 -3.80
CA ASN A 14 6.04 -7.75 -2.52
C ASN A 14 5.22 -6.50 -2.84
N SER A 15 3.91 -6.60 -2.71
CA SER A 15 2.97 -5.51 -2.96
C SER A 15 3.39 -4.24 -2.23
N PHE A 16 4.11 -4.41 -1.13
CA PHE A 16 4.86 -3.41 -0.39
C PHE A 16 5.89 -2.63 -1.23
N ASP A 17 6.86 -3.29 -1.88
CA ASP A 17 7.91 -2.61 -2.66
C ASP A 17 7.35 -1.90 -3.89
N ALA A 18 6.33 -2.48 -4.54
CA ALA A 18 5.62 -1.82 -5.64
C ALA A 18 4.85 -0.57 -5.16
N PHE A 19 4.33 -0.60 -3.93
CA PHE A 19 3.63 0.53 -3.31
C PHE A 19 4.60 1.66 -2.93
N ILE A 20 5.78 1.33 -2.41
CA ILE A 20 6.83 2.30 -2.04
C ILE A 20 7.49 2.91 -3.28
N SER A 21 7.73 2.11 -4.33
CA SER A 21 8.38 2.58 -5.58
C SER A 21 7.49 3.54 -6.41
N SER A 22 6.17 3.40 -6.34
CA SER A 22 5.24 4.18 -7.16
C SER A 22 4.71 5.46 -6.51
N ASN A 23 5.08 5.74 -5.25
CA ASN A 23 4.44 6.79 -4.47
C ASN A 23 5.53 7.64 -3.80
N THR A 24 5.49 8.97 -3.98
CA THR A 24 6.29 9.97 -3.25
C THR A 24 5.84 10.06 -1.79
N TRP A 25 5.66 8.93 -1.13
CA TRP A 25 5.09 8.84 0.21
C TRP A 25 6.12 8.32 1.17
N ASN A 26 6.27 9.03 2.28
CA ASN A 26 7.26 8.73 3.29
C ASN A 26 6.91 7.40 3.97
N VAL A 27 7.86 6.46 4.02
CA VAL A 27 7.73 5.14 4.66
C VAL A 27 7.15 5.25 6.08
N SER A 28 7.51 6.29 6.84
CA SER A 28 6.98 6.54 8.19
C SER A 28 5.47 6.79 8.20
N SER A 29 4.92 7.46 7.19
CA SER A 29 3.48 7.77 7.09
C SER A 29 2.69 6.50 6.79
N TYR A 30 3.20 5.63 5.93
CA TYR A 30 2.59 4.32 5.68
C TYR A 30 2.60 3.44 6.93
N VAL A 31 3.74 3.34 7.63
CA VAL A 31 3.84 2.57 8.87
C VAL A 31 2.86 3.10 9.91
N ARG A 32 2.71 4.42 10.02
CA ARG A 32 1.76 5.05 10.94
C ARG A 32 0.30 4.80 10.54
N LEU A 33 0.00 4.78 9.25
CA LEU A 33 -1.32 4.42 8.73
C LEU A 33 -1.66 2.96 9.07
N MET A 34 -0.76 2.03 8.74
CA MET A 34 -0.96 0.60 8.99
C MET A 34 -1.15 0.31 10.49
N LYS A 35 -0.29 0.87 11.35
CA LYS A 35 -0.44 0.75 12.81
C LYS A 35 -1.79 1.27 13.33
N LYS A 36 -2.33 2.35 12.75
CA LYS A 36 -3.64 2.87 13.13
C LYS A 36 -4.77 1.93 12.68
N LEU A 37 -4.69 1.41 11.45
CA LEU A 37 -5.70 0.50 10.91
C LEU A 37 -5.72 -0.82 11.65
N GLU A 38 -4.55 -1.43 11.90
CA GLU A 38 -4.43 -2.66 12.70
C GLU A 38 -4.94 -2.47 14.14
N LYS A 39 -4.79 -1.26 14.72
CA LYS A 39 -5.31 -0.95 16.05
C LYS A 39 -6.84 -0.84 16.09
N ILE A 40 -7.45 -0.29 15.03
CA ILE A 40 -8.90 -0.07 14.97
C ILE A 40 -9.63 -1.33 14.50
N HIS A 41 -9.01 -2.11 13.61
CA HIS A 41 -9.57 -3.31 12.97
C HIS A 41 -8.68 -4.52 13.23
N PRO A 42 -8.55 -4.99 14.50
CA PRO A 42 -7.74 -6.16 14.82
C PRO A 42 -8.24 -7.46 14.15
N GLU A 43 -9.52 -7.50 13.78
CA GLU A 43 -10.14 -8.60 13.04
C GLU A 43 -9.80 -8.63 11.54
N ALA A 44 -9.28 -7.53 11.00
CA ALA A 44 -8.86 -7.46 9.60
C ALA A 44 -7.42 -7.97 9.47
N SER A 45 -7.20 -8.94 8.56
CA SER A 45 -5.85 -9.35 8.21
C SER A 45 -5.09 -8.21 7.53
N LYS A 46 -3.77 -8.20 7.67
CA LYS A 46 -2.90 -7.20 7.04
C LYS A 46 -3.13 -7.10 5.53
N ASP A 47 -3.29 -8.22 4.84
CA ASP A 47 -3.57 -8.23 3.40
C ASP A 47 -4.92 -7.58 3.06
N ARG A 48 -5.95 -7.80 3.89
CA ARG A 48 -7.26 -7.17 3.73
C ARG A 48 -7.17 -5.65 3.92
N ILE A 49 -6.39 -5.20 4.92
CA ILE A 49 -6.11 -3.77 5.14
C ILE A 49 -5.38 -3.17 3.93
N VAL A 50 -4.33 -3.83 3.42
CA VAL A 50 -3.58 -3.36 2.24
C VAL A 50 -4.50 -3.26 1.02
N ASN A 51 -5.35 -4.26 0.78
CA ASN A 51 -6.27 -4.25 -0.34
C ASN A 51 -7.30 -3.11 -0.22
N ALA A 52 -7.84 -2.87 0.98
CA ALA A 52 -8.75 -1.75 1.23
C ALA A 52 -8.06 -0.38 1.01
N VAL A 53 -6.82 -0.20 1.47
CA VAL A 53 -6.03 1.01 1.19
C VAL A 53 -5.77 1.20 -0.31
N LEU A 54 -5.49 0.11 -1.05
CA LEU A 54 -5.37 0.15 -2.50
C LEU A 54 -6.68 0.56 -3.19
N GLN A 55 -7.82 0.14 -2.65
CA GLN A 55 -9.12 0.57 -3.15
C GLN A 55 -9.38 2.06 -2.88
N VAL A 56 -9.04 2.58 -1.69
CA VAL A 56 -9.07 4.04 -1.43
C VAL A 56 -8.21 4.80 -2.42
N ARG A 57 -7.01 4.29 -2.75
CA ARG A 57 -6.11 4.88 -3.75
C ARG A 57 -6.75 4.92 -5.14
N LYS A 58 -7.35 3.81 -5.59
CA LYS A 58 -8.06 3.73 -6.88
C LYS A 58 -9.21 4.75 -6.94
N ASN A 59 -9.98 4.85 -5.84
CA ASN A 59 -11.08 5.81 -5.72
C ASN A 59 -10.58 7.27 -5.66
N ASN A 60 -9.32 7.50 -5.32
CA ASN A 60 -8.68 8.81 -5.29
C ASN A 60 -7.74 9.03 -6.50
N LYS A 61 -8.21 8.65 -7.70
CA LYS A 61 -7.49 8.86 -8.98
C LYS A 61 -6.08 8.26 -9.02
N GLY A 62 -5.84 7.20 -8.26
CA GLY A 62 -4.56 6.48 -8.26
C GLY A 62 -3.50 7.07 -7.34
N VAL A 63 -3.81 8.07 -6.50
CA VAL A 63 -2.87 8.65 -5.52
C VAL A 63 -3.49 8.70 -4.13
N LEU A 64 -2.68 8.67 -3.08
CA LEU A 64 -3.11 8.97 -1.70
C LEU A 64 -2.52 10.30 -1.20
N SER A 65 -1.59 10.88 -1.96
CA SER A 65 -1.07 12.23 -1.69
C SER A 65 -2.22 13.24 -1.71
N GLY A 66 -2.15 14.21 -0.79
CA GLY A 66 -3.22 15.18 -0.56
C GLY A 66 -4.33 14.72 0.39
N LEU A 67 -4.39 13.43 0.77
CA LEU A 67 -5.26 12.98 1.86
C LEU A 67 -4.52 12.97 3.19
N SER A 68 -5.20 13.40 4.25
CA SER A 68 -4.68 13.23 5.60
C SER A 68 -4.68 11.75 5.99
N ILE A 69 -3.76 11.33 6.88
CA ILE A 69 -3.74 9.96 7.39
C ILE A 69 -5.10 9.58 7.99
N ASN A 70 -5.75 10.48 8.71
CA ASN A 70 -7.06 10.21 9.32
C ASN A 70 -8.14 9.98 8.26
N THR A 71 -8.14 10.77 7.18
CA THR A 71 -9.07 10.57 6.05
C THR A 71 -8.85 9.23 5.36
N ILE A 72 -7.60 8.80 5.21
CA ILE A 72 -7.30 7.47 4.64
C ILE A 72 -7.77 6.37 5.59
N VAL A 73 -7.54 6.52 6.90
CA VAL A 73 -8.02 5.58 7.92
C VAL A 73 -9.54 5.45 7.85
N GLU A 74 -10.27 6.56 7.87
CA GLU A 74 -11.73 6.60 7.81
C GLU A 74 -12.26 5.89 6.54
N ARG A 75 -11.75 6.27 5.36
CA ARG A 75 -12.19 5.67 4.10
C ARG A 75 -11.85 4.19 4.01
N THR A 76 -10.70 3.79 4.53
CA THR A 76 -10.31 2.38 4.60
C THR A 76 -11.21 1.63 5.58
N SER A 77 -11.56 2.24 6.71
CA SER A 77 -12.46 1.66 7.72
C SER A 77 -13.87 1.46 7.19
N ASN A 78 -14.32 2.26 6.23
CA ASN A 78 -15.62 2.06 5.57
C ASN A 78 -15.62 0.90 4.56
N ILE A 79 -14.43 0.40 4.18
CA ILE A 79 -14.26 -0.72 3.24
C ILE A 79 -14.02 -2.04 4.00
N LEU A 80 -13.37 -1.97 5.16
CA LEU A 80 -13.14 -3.10 6.05
C LEU A 80 -14.44 -3.49 6.75
#